data_AF-A0A9X1QBP4-F1
#
_entry.id   AF-A0A9X1QBP4-F1
#
_cell.length_a   1.000
_cell.length_b   1.000
_cell.length_c   1.000
_cell.angle_alpha   90.00
_cell.angle_beta   90.00
_cell.angle_gamma   90.00
#
_symmetry.space_group_name_H-M   'P 1'
#
loop_
_entity.id
_entity.type
_entity.pdbx_description
1 polymer ?
#
loop_
_entity_poly.entity_id
_entity_poly.type
_entity_poly.pdbx_seq_one_letter_code
_entity_poly.pdbx_strand_id
1 'polypeptide(L)'
;MQASFRIQDFLSFRRFINNIDIHSKIFDLSDESDYEFVEAPQLNIYQKLTLCELIQLRELVNGTHFAIELNSLLHQLLFNEPELV
;
A
#
# COMPACT_ATOMS: atom_id res chain seq x y z
N MET A 1 12.57 -9.78 4.01
CA MET A 1 12.02 -8.86 5.03
C MET A 1 10.57 -9.26 5.28
N GLN A 2 10.13 -9.35 6.53
CA GLN A 2 8.75 -9.69 6.87
C GLN A 2 8.11 -8.46 7.53
N ALA A 3 7.04 -7.94 6.92
CA ALA A 3 6.24 -6.85 7.47
C ALA A 3 4.87 -7.39 7.85
N SER A 4 4.41 -7.11 9.07
CA SER A 4 3.09 -7.52 9.54
C SER A 4 2.36 -6.28 10.03
N PHE A 5 1.36 -5.84 9.27
CA PHE A 5 0.58 -4.65 9.60
C PHE A 5 -0.70 -5.04 10.33
N ARG A 6 -1.08 -4.24 11.34
CA ARG A 6 -2.51 -4.16 11.69
C ARG A 6 -3.24 -3.41 10.59
N ILE A 7 -4.54 -3.65 10.44
CA ILE A 7 -5.32 -3.06 9.34
C ILE A 7 -5.24 -1.52 9.31
N GLN A 8 -5.28 -0.86 10.47
CA GLN A 8 -5.19 0.60 10.56
C GLN A 8 -3.80 1.14 10.15
N ASP A 9 -2.74 0.43 10.53
CA ASP A 9 -1.36 0.77 10.18
C ASP A 9 -1.14 0.59 8.68
N PHE A 10 -1.68 -0.50 8.12
CA PHE A 10 -1.67 -0.75 6.68
C PHE A 10 -2.38 0.36 5.90
N LEU A 11 -3.58 0.77 6.33
CA LEU A 11 -4.33 1.83 5.68
C LEU A 11 -3.58 3.18 5.74
N SER A 12 -2.91 3.46 6.86
CA SER A 12 -2.11 4.68 7.01
C SER A 12 -0.86 4.63 6.12
N PHE A 13 -0.17 3.50 6.09
CA PHE A 13 0.97 3.26 5.20
C PHE A 13 0.57 3.37 3.73
N ARG A 14 -0.58 2.81 3.34
CA ARG A 14 -1.12 2.96 1.98
C ARG A 14 -1.36 4.42 1.59
N ARG A 15 -1.96 5.21 2.48
CA ARG A 15 -2.16 6.65 2.21
C ARG A 15 -0.82 7.36 2.03
N PHE A 16 0.16 7.06 2.87
CA PHE A 16 1.52 7.61 2.73
C PHE A 16 2.11 7.27 1.36
N ILE A 17 2.14 5.99 0.96
CA ILE A 17 2.68 5.56 -0.33
C ILE A 17 1.95 6.21 -1.52
N ASN A 18 0.63 6.33 -1.44
CA ASN A 18 -0.17 6.93 -2.51
C ASN A 18 0.01 8.46 -2.63
N ASN A 19 0.41 9.13 -1.55
CA ASN A 19 0.63 10.59 -1.55
C ASN A 19 1.98 11.01 -2.15
N ILE A 20 2.91 10.09 -2.37
CA ILE A 20 4.20 10.41 -3.00
C ILE A 20 3.95 10.83 -4.46
N ASP A 21 4.46 11.98 -4.88
CA ASP A 21 4.28 12.44 -6.27
C ASP A 21 5.29 11.78 -7.21
N ILE A 22 4.96 10.55 -7.63
CA ILE A 22 5.75 9.78 -8.60
C ILE A 22 5.78 10.48 -9.97
N HIS A 23 4.68 11.14 -10.37
CA HIS A 23 4.60 11.76 -11.69
C HIS A 23 5.64 12.87 -11.83
N SER A 24 5.71 13.79 -10.87
CA SER A 24 6.70 14.85 -10.90
C SER A 24 8.13 14.31 -10.86
N LYS A 25 8.39 13.23 -10.11
CA LYS A 25 9.72 12.60 -10.03
C LYS A 25 10.17 11.93 -11.33
N ILE A 26 9.26 11.34 -12.10
CA ILE A 26 9.61 10.73 -13.40
C ILE A 26 10.14 11.77 -14.40
N PHE A 27 9.69 13.02 -14.30
CA PHE A 27 10.12 14.09 -15.21
C PHE A 27 11.31 14.90 -14.70
N ASP A 28 11.76 14.64 -13.46
CA ASP A 28 12.95 15.26 -12.91
C ASP A 28 14.17 14.39 -13.24
N LEU A 29 15.18 15.00 -13.87
CA LEU A 29 16.40 14.34 -14.33
C LEU A 29 17.53 14.39 -13.28
N SER A 30 17.26 14.88 -12.08
CA SER A 30 18.23 14.89 -10.98
C SER A 30 18.38 13.50 -10.35
N ASP A 31 19.61 13.16 -9.93
CA ASP A 31 19.91 11.92 -9.21
C ASP A 31 19.11 11.79 -7.89
N GLU A 32 18.64 12.90 -7.33
CA GLU A 32 17.82 12.92 -6.12
C GLU A 32 16.40 12.34 -6.38
N SER A 33 15.91 12.47 -7.60
CA SER A 33 14.58 12.01 -8.01
C SER A 33 14.52 10.52 -8.39
N ASP A 34 15.68 9.88 -8.55
CA ASP A 34 15.79 8.42 -8.77
C ASP A 34 15.39 7.60 -7.55
N TYR A 35 15.33 8.22 -6.37
CA TYR A 35 15.09 7.54 -5.11
C TYR A 35 14.02 8.21 -4.25
N GLU A 36 13.46 7.43 -3.34
CA GLU A 36 12.55 7.89 -2.30
C GLU A 36 12.78 7.15 -0.99
N PHE A 37 12.61 7.85 0.13
CA PHE A 37 12.64 7.22 1.44
C PHE A 37 11.23 6.79 1.84
N VAL A 38 11.06 5.48 2.02
CA VAL A 38 9.83 4.87 2.50
C VAL A 38 10.02 4.41 3.93
N GLU A 39 9.15 4.91 4.81
CA GLU A 39 9.22 4.64 6.23
C GLU A 39 7.88 4.10 6.76
N ALA A 40 7.96 3.10 7.62
CA ALA A 40 6.87 2.68 8.49
C ALA A 40 7.44 2.50 9.91
N PRO A 41 7.51 3.58 10.71
CA PRO A 41 8.20 3.58 12.00
C PRO A 41 7.69 2.51 12.96
N GLN A 42 6.38 2.26 12.97
CA GLN A 42 5.77 1.25 13.83
C GLN A 42 6.23 -0.19 13.53
N LEU A 43 6.77 -0.42 12.33
CA LEU A 43 7.30 -1.71 11.90
C LEU A 43 8.83 -1.72 11.80
N ASN A 44 9.50 -0.65 12.25
CA ASN A 44 10.93 -0.41 12.07
C ASN A 44 11.38 -0.56 10.60
N ILE A 45 10.54 -0.15 9.66
CA ILE A 45 10.88 -0.14 8.23
C ILE A 45 11.38 1.25 7.88
N TYR A 46 12.61 1.32 7.38
CA TYR A 46 13.24 2.51 6.83
C TYR A 46 14.01 2.06 5.60
N GLN A 47 13.55 2.44 4.42
CA GLN A 47 14.06 1.91 3.17
C GLN A 47 14.21 3.01 2.13
N LYS A 48 15.41 3.11 1.56
CA LYS A 48 15.65 3.90 0.36
C LYS A 48 15.29 3.03 -0.84
N LEU A 49 14.24 3.39 -1.55
CA LEU A 49 13.77 2.68 -2.74
C LEU A 49 14.14 3.49 -3.98
N THR A 50 14.46 2.80 -5.06
CA THR A 50 14.45 3.39 -6.40
C THR A 50 13.02 3.77 -6.78
N LEU A 51 12.87 4.69 -7.72
CA LEU A 51 11.56 5.08 -8.24
C LEU A 51 10.77 3.88 -8.80
N CYS A 52 11.45 2.93 -9.44
CA CYS A 52 10.86 1.68 -9.92
C CYS A 52 10.33 0.80 -8.78
N GLU A 53 11.12 0.61 -7.72
CA GLU A 53 10.69 -0.16 -6.54
C GLU A 53 9.51 0.53 -5.83
N LEU A 54 9.51 1.86 -5.77
CA LEU A 54 8.39 2.63 -5.21
C LEU A 54 7.09 2.42 -6.02
N ILE A 55 7.17 2.44 -7.36
CA ILE A 55 6.02 2.17 -8.23
C ILE A 55 5.48 0.75 -7.96
N GLN A 56 6.36 -0.25 -7.91
CA GLN A 56 5.97 -1.63 -7.61
C GLN A 56 5.34 -1.76 -6.23
N LEU A 57 5.88 -1.06 -5.23
CA LEU A 57 5.31 -1.03 -3.88
C LEU A 57 3.92 -0.40 -3.87
N ARG A 58 3.70 0.71 -4.60
CA ARG A 58 2.39 1.35 -4.73
C ARG A 58 1.35 0.39 -5.29
N GLU A 59 1.70 -0.33 -6.36
CA GLU A 59 0.81 -1.33 -6.96
C GLU A 59 0.52 -2.47 -5.98
N LEU A 60 1.54 -2.99 -5.30
CA LEU A 60 1.38 -4.06 -4.31
C LEU A 60 0.45 -3.66 -3.17
N VAL A 61 0.63 -2.46 -2.62
CA VAL A 61 -0.18 -1.94 -1.51
C VAL A 61 -1.63 -1.69 -1.96
N ASN A 62 -1.84 -1.16 -3.17
CA ASN A 62 -3.19 -0.97 -3.69
C ASN A 62 -3.88 -2.29 -4.02
N GLY A 63 -3.17 -3.27 -4.58
CA GLY A 63 -3.68 -4.62 -4.81
C GLY A 63 -4.03 -5.34 -3.51
N THR A 64 -3.22 -5.16 -2.46
CA THR A 64 -3.50 -5.72 -1.13
C THR A 64 -4.79 -5.14 -0.55
N HIS A 65 -4.97 -3.81 -0.66
CA HIS A 65 -6.22 -3.16 -0.23
C HIS A 65 -7.43 -3.69 -1.01
N PHE A 66 -7.30 -3.81 -2.33
CA PHE A 66 -8.36 -4.39 -3.16
C PHE A 66 -8.73 -5.81 -2.69
N ALA A 67 -7.75 -6.67 -2.42
CA ALA A 67 -7.99 -8.03 -1.95
C ALA A 67 -8.71 -8.06 -0.59
N ILE A 68 -8.36 -7.15 0.33
CA ILE A 68 -9.03 -7.01 1.63
C ILE A 68 -10.51 -6.64 1.45
N GLU A 69 -10.78 -5.61 0.63
CA GLU A 69 -12.14 -5.14 0.36
C GLU A 69 -12.98 -6.22 -0.35
N LEU A 70 -12.39 -6.89 -1.35
CA LEU A 70 -13.03 -8.00 -2.04
C LEU A 70 -13.39 -9.14 -1.09
N ASN A 71 -12.46 -9.52 -0.20
CA ASN A 71 -12.70 -10.55 0.79
C ASN A 71 -13.84 -10.15 1.74
N SER A 72 -13.86 -8.89 2.18
CA SER A 72 -14.95 -8.38 3.02
C SER A 72 -16.30 -8.44 2.32
N LEU A 73 -16.37 -7.99 1.05
CA LEU A 73 -17.58 -8.05 0.23
C LEU A 73 -18.07 -9.48 0.03
N LEU A 74 -17.17 -10.41 -0.30
CA LEU A 74 -17.53 -11.83 -0.47
C LEU A 74 -18.09 -12.40 0.83
N HIS A 75 -17.50 -12.07 1.98
CA HIS A 75 -18.03 -12.53 3.26
C HIS A 75 -19.44 -12.00 3.54
N GLN A 76 -19.71 -10.75 3.20
CA GLN A 76 -21.05 -10.17 3.35
C GLN A 76 -22.07 -10.86 2.44
N LEU A 77 -21.72 -11.12 1.18
CA LEU A 77 -22.66 -11.70 0.22
C LEU A 77 -22.90 -13.19 0.45
N LEU A 78 -21.88 -13.93 0.88
CA LEU A 78 -21.96 -15.38 0.99
C LEU A 78 -22.38 -15.88 2.37
N PHE A 79 -22.21 -15.07 3.43
CA PHE A 79 -22.45 -15.52 4.80
C PHE A 79 -23.36 -14.61 5.65
N ASN A 80 -23.86 -13.48 5.12
CA ASN A 80 -24.86 -12.65 5.81
C ASN A 80 -26.29 -12.80 5.25
N GLU A 81 -26.65 -13.93 4.61
CA GLU A 81 -28.08 -14.22 4.40
C GLU A 81 -28.75 -14.50 5.77
N PRO A 82 -29.83 -13.78 6.13
CA PRO A 82 -30.71 -14.26 7.18
C PRO A 82 -31.37 -15.55 6.67
N GLU A 83 -31.34 -16.61 7.48
CA GLU A 83 -32.12 -17.82 7.25
C GLU A 83 -33.54 -17.43 6.85
N LEU A 84 -33.92 -17.73 5.60
CA LEU A 84 -35.30 -17.64 5.14
C LEU A 84 -36.09 -18.74 5.88
N VAL A 85 -36.65 -18.38 7.04
CA VAL A 85 -37.74 -19.09 7.72
C VAL A 85 -39.03 -18.89 6.91
#